data_AF-A0A945EAL0-F1
#
_entry.id   AF-A0A945EAL0-F1
#
_cell.length_a   1.000
_cell.length_b   1.000
_cell.length_c   1.000
_cell.angle_alpha   90.00
_cell.angle_beta   90.00
_cell.angle_gamma   90.00
#
_symmetry.space_group_name_H-M   'P 1'
#
loop_
_entity.id
_entity.type
_entity.pdbx_description
1 polymer ?
#
loop_
_entity_poly.entity_id
_entity_poly.type
_entity_poly.pdbx_seq_one_letter_code
_entity_poly.pdbx_strand_id
1 'polypeptide(L)'
;MNIKFIRWSLFFLCCCVFVFPKSAKAVIPPDFIFNIGSQIAQFFSMIAIFATAVFGAFFQFFKTRYYAIKRRKLVLASVVVVIIAISIGASYWYAVSKQKAEYQQWLRESEQYSAVENDDIEFAEDENDKLNIGLDNNQNIDTSNERFVVNDDVKDDSSQFISDYYQNMATGKIDEAYNMSSKVVSLETYKEWYRLTSKITIDKIVRVDQTKSSIELTLYEGDSFTRYAVLMTLAFQGEKPVRVAKSEVKTLAQGIITNETVTSNDDKIDEEYSFFDNSDQPLKITNEKFKQMTDSRADNYIVLDAREDIEYENGYFPGSSHIRFADLKAGEWISLPEDKYVYVLCWSGIRGKEVAEFLRTKKVVASYLENGANGWVEFGGQWFGNIEFGEKYTQSRYRIVFTTDEVESKVKDNAFLVDTREPYKYNQSHIAGSVNIPLMYTSTLNLELVFAQVPENSEIITVCDGYVNCFDAKLTGVELERRGHEFLGRYNKPWEYGK
;
A
#
# COMPACT_ATOMS: atom_id res chain seq x y z
N MET A 1 -68.63 37.35 17.77
CA MET A 1 -69.21 36.11 17.23
C MET A 1 -68.05 35.24 16.76
N ASN A 2 -67.69 34.08 17.32
CA ASN A 2 -68.08 33.38 18.54
C ASN A 2 -66.81 32.66 19.07
N ILE A 3 -66.53 32.83 20.36
CA ILE A 3 -65.40 32.25 21.08
C ILE A 3 -65.80 30.85 21.52
N LYS A 4 -65.48 29.83 20.74
CA LYS A 4 -65.41 28.44 21.20
C LYS A 4 -64.33 27.71 20.40
N PHE A 5 -63.33 27.20 21.13
CA PHE A 5 -62.27 26.29 20.69
C PHE A 5 -60.92 26.86 20.24
N ILE A 6 -60.48 27.93 20.91
CA ILE A 6 -59.21 27.88 21.64
C ILE A 6 -59.33 26.74 22.66
N ARG A 7 -58.97 25.51 22.29
CA ARG A 7 -58.75 24.38 23.23
C ARG A 7 -58.26 23.06 22.63
N TRP A 8 -58.01 22.99 21.32
CA TRP A 8 -57.46 21.77 20.70
C TRP A 8 -56.02 21.92 20.21
N SER A 9 -55.36 23.04 20.54
CA SER A 9 -53.92 23.23 20.32
C SER A 9 -53.04 22.82 21.51
N LEU A 10 -53.57 22.12 22.53
CA LEU A 10 -52.81 21.81 23.75
C LEU A 10 -53.07 20.42 24.39
N PHE A 11 -53.70 19.48 23.67
CA PHE A 11 -53.91 18.10 24.16
C PHE A 11 -53.20 17.01 23.35
N PHE A 12 -52.38 17.39 22.36
CA PHE A 12 -51.54 16.44 21.63
C PHE A 12 -50.06 16.86 21.68
N LEU A 13 -49.65 17.41 22.82
CA LEU A 13 -48.28 17.31 23.31
C LEU A 13 -48.34 16.30 24.47
N CYS A 14 -47.51 15.25 24.40
CA CYS A 14 -47.42 14.10 25.33
C CYS A 14 -48.49 13.00 25.21
N CYS A 15 -48.26 12.06 24.29
CA CYS A 15 -48.09 10.61 24.59
C CYS A 15 -48.21 9.77 23.31
N CYS A 16 -47.07 9.30 22.81
CA CYS A 16 -46.82 8.10 21.96
C CYS A 16 -45.45 8.35 21.30
N VAL A 17 -44.33 8.17 22.02
CA VAL A 17 -43.60 6.89 22.10
C VAL A 17 -43.30 6.32 20.72
N PHE A 18 -42.03 6.41 20.34
CA PHE A 18 -41.26 5.52 19.46
C PHE A 18 -42.05 4.41 18.76
N VAL A 19 -42.26 4.56 17.46
CA VAL A 19 -42.19 3.44 16.51
C VAL A 19 -41.55 3.96 15.22
N PHE A 20 -40.28 3.64 15.02
CA PHE A 20 -39.65 3.73 13.70
C PHE A 20 -40.47 2.89 12.70
N PRO A 21 -40.76 3.38 11.48
CA PRO A 21 -41.29 2.51 10.45
C PRO A 21 -40.24 1.43 10.14
N LYS A 22 -40.56 0.17 10.42
CA LYS A 22 -39.81 -0.97 9.85
C LYS A 22 -39.87 -0.83 8.33
N SER A 23 -38.73 -0.98 7.66
CA SER A 23 -38.67 -1.10 6.21
C SER A 23 -39.57 -2.24 5.75
N ALA A 24 -40.75 -1.90 5.24
CA ALA A 24 -41.60 -2.84 4.54
C ALA A 24 -40.88 -3.16 3.21
N LYS A 25 -40.33 -4.37 3.10
CA LYS A 25 -39.91 -4.91 1.80
C LYS A 25 -41.18 -5.03 0.95
N ALA A 26 -41.39 -4.06 0.06
CA ALA A 26 -42.41 -4.15 -0.97
C ALA A 26 -42.02 -5.33 -1.88
N VAL A 27 -42.68 -6.46 -1.70
CA VAL A 27 -42.62 -7.56 -2.67
C VAL A 27 -43.34 -7.05 -3.92
N ILE A 28 -42.59 -6.94 -5.00
CA ILE A 28 -43.06 -6.44 -6.29
C ILE A 28 -44.25 -7.32 -6.75
N PRO A 29 -45.38 -6.73 -7.18
CA PRO A 29 -46.53 -7.50 -7.65
C PRO A 29 -46.12 -8.44 -8.80
N PRO A 30 -46.60 -9.70 -8.84
CA PRO A 30 -46.27 -10.65 -9.91
C PRO A 30 -46.53 -10.08 -11.31
N ASP A 31 -47.60 -9.30 -11.46
CA ASP A 31 -47.99 -8.67 -12.73
C ASP A 31 -46.96 -7.66 -13.26
N PHE A 32 -46.17 -7.04 -12.38
CA PHE A 32 -45.08 -6.13 -12.76
C PHE A 32 -43.86 -6.92 -13.27
N ILE A 33 -43.56 -8.07 -12.67
CA ILE A 33 -42.46 -8.96 -13.09
C ILE A 33 -42.76 -9.58 -14.47
N PHE A 34 -44.01 -10.00 -14.71
CA PHE A 34 -44.42 -10.55 -16.01
C PHE A 34 -44.45 -9.48 -17.12
N ASN A 35 -44.85 -8.24 -16.83
CA ASN A 35 -44.80 -7.14 -17.81
C ASN A 35 -43.38 -6.70 -18.15
N ILE A 36 -42.47 -6.64 -17.17
CA ILE A 36 -41.05 -6.36 -17.44
C ILE A 36 -40.41 -7.49 -18.24
N GLY A 37 -40.69 -8.75 -17.88
CA GLY A 37 -40.19 -9.90 -18.61
C GLY A 37 -40.61 -9.90 -20.09
N SER A 38 -41.88 -9.55 -20.37
CA SER A 38 -42.38 -9.48 -21.75
C SER A 38 -41.81 -8.29 -22.53
N GLN A 39 -41.66 -7.11 -21.90
CA GLN A 39 -41.04 -5.94 -22.52
C GLN A 39 -39.55 -6.15 -22.81
N ILE A 40 -38.82 -6.79 -21.89
CA ILE A 40 -37.42 -7.16 -22.08
C ILE A 40 -37.30 -8.16 -23.24
N ALA A 41 -38.14 -9.20 -23.28
CA ALA A 41 -38.13 -10.18 -24.37
C ALA A 41 -38.46 -9.54 -25.73
N GLN A 42 -39.40 -8.59 -25.78
CA GLN A 42 -39.72 -7.83 -27.00
C GLN A 42 -38.56 -6.93 -27.43
N PHE A 43 -37.88 -6.29 -26.48
CA PHE A 43 -36.70 -5.47 -26.75
C PHE A 43 -35.55 -6.32 -27.32
N PHE A 44 -35.25 -7.48 -26.72
CA PHE A 44 -34.25 -8.42 -27.25
C PHE A 44 -34.65 -9.00 -28.61
N SER A 45 -35.94 -9.26 -28.84
CA SER A 45 -36.44 -9.73 -30.14
C SER A 45 -36.27 -8.64 -31.21
N MET A 46 -36.54 -7.38 -30.87
CA MET A 46 -36.34 -6.25 -31.78
C MET A 46 -34.87 -6.05 -32.11
N ILE A 47 -33.98 -6.16 -31.12
CA ILE A 47 -32.53 -6.13 -31.33
C ILE A 47 -32.09 -7.31 -32.22
N ALA A 48 -32.60 -8.52 -31.97
CA ALA A 48 -32.25 -9.70 -32.76
C ALA A 48 -32.69 -9.55 -34.22
N ILE A 49 -33.89 -9.00 -34.47
CA ILE A 49 -34.37 -8.72 -35.83
C ILE A 49 -33.51 -7.64 -36.50
N PHE A 50 -33.18 -6.56 -35.78
CA PHE A 50 -32.29 -5.52 -36.30
C PHE A 50 -30.90 -6.06 -36.62
N ALA A 51 -30.31 -6.83 -35.69
CA ALA A 51 -29.02 -7.47 -35.87
C ALA A 51 -29.05 -8.43 -37.05
N THR A 52 -30.10 -9.23 -37.21
CA THR A 52 -30.28 -10.16 -38.35
C THR A 52 -30.43 -9.42 -39.67
N ALA A 53 -31.17 -8.31 -39.70
CA ALA A 53 -31.31 -7.47 -40.89
C ALA A 53 -29.98 -6.80 -41.27
N VAL A 54 -29.24 -6.28 -40.29
CA VAL A 54 -27.90 -5.70 -40.48
C VAL A 54 -26.93 -6.77 -40.97
N PHE A 55 -26.86 -7.93 -40.30
CA PHE A 55 -26.00 -9.04 -40.72
C PHE A 55 -26.37 -9.55 -42.12
N GLY A 56 -27.67 -9.65 -42.43
CA GLY A 56 -28.17 -10.04 -43.74
C GLY A 56 -27.77 -9.05 -44.84
N ALA A 57 -27.87 -7.75 -44.57
CA ALA A 57 -27.45 -6.70 -45.49
C ALA A 57 -25.93 -6.69 -45.69
N PHE A 58 -25.15 -6.81 -44.61
CA PHE A 58 -23.70 -6.96 -44.69
C PHE A 58 -23.31 -8.22 -45.46
N PHE A 59 -23.94 -9.36 -45.19
CA PHE A 59 -23.67 -10.62 -45.88
C PHE A 59 -24.03 -10.53 -47.37
N GLN A 60 -25.16 -9.92 -47.74
CA GLN A 60 -25.54 -9.64 -49.13
C GLN A 60 -24.56 -8.71 -49.83
N PHE A 61 -24.13 -7.64 -49.15
CA PHE A 61 -23.13 -6.69 -49.66
C PHE A 61 -21.79 -7.38 -49.91
N PHE A 62 -21.30 -8.14 -48.93
CA PHE A 62 -20.09 -8.93 -49.06
C PHE A 62 -20.22 -10.01 -50.11
N LYS A 63 -21.33 -10.75 -50.18
CA LYS A 63 -21.54 -11.78 -51.22
C LYS A 63 -21.50 -11.16 -52.62
N THR A 64 -22.20 -10.05 -52.84
CA THR A 64 -22.27 -9.37 -54.14
C THR A 64 -20.90 -8.79 -54.55
N ARG A 65 -20.20 -8.13 -53.62
CA ARG A 65 -18.86 -7.60 -53.87
C ARG A 65 -17.77 -8.67 -53.92
N TYR A 66 -17.90 -9.76 -53.19
CA TYR A 66 -16.96 -10.89 -53.18
C TYR A 66 -16.89 -11.54 -54.55
N TYR A 67 -18.04 -11.77 -55.21
CA TYR A 67 -18.04 -12.29 -56.59
C TYR A 67 -17.39 -11.32 -57.60
N ALA A 68 -17.51 -10.01 -57.39
CA ALA A 68 -16.85 -8.99 -58.22
C ALA A 68 -15.33 -8.87 -57.93
N ILE A 69 -14.90 -9.09 -56.68
CA ILE A 69 -13.51 -8.93 -56.21
C ILE A 69 -12.70 -10.23 -56.32
N LYS A 70 -13.34 -11.40 -56.45
CA LYS A 70 -12.71 -12.74 -56.57
C LYS A 70 -11.67 -12.84 -57.69
N ARG A 71 -11.76 -12.02 -58.75
CA ARG A 71 -10.78 -11.98 -59.84
C ARG A 71 -9.51 -11.18 -59.52
N ARG A 72 -9.46 -10.43 -58.42
CA ARG A 72 -8.31 -9.60 -58.00
C ARG A 72 -7.78 -10.05 -56.63
N LYS A 73 -7.09 -11.19 -56.59
CA LYS A 73 -6.57 -11.83 -55.35
C LYS A 73 -5.76 -10.87 -54.46
N LEU A 74 -5.01 -9.93 -55.04
CA LEU A 74 -4.24 -8.92 -54.31
C LEU A 74 -5.11 -7.95 -53.50
N VAL A 75 -6.27 -7.55 -54.04
CA VAL A 75 -7.20 -6.63 -53.36
C VAL A 75 -7.89 -7.33 -52.18
N LEU A 76 -8.20 -8.63 -52.32
CA LEU A 76 -8.77 -9.41 -51.23
C LEU A 76 -7.76 -9.57 -50.08
N ALA A 77 -6.50 -9.87 -50.39
CA ALA A 77 -5.44 -9.98 -49.40
C ALA A 77 -5.20 -8.65 -48.66
N SER A 78 -5.17 -7.52 -49.37
CA SER A 78 -5.01 -6.20 -48.74
C SER A 78 -6.15 -5.84 -47.80
N VAL A 79 -7.40 -6.18 -48.16
CA VAL A 79 -8.57 -5.94 -47.30
C VAL A 79 -8.49 -6.77 -46.02
N VAL A 80 -8.08 -8.05 -46.10
CA VAL A 80 -7.90 -8.90 -44.92
C VAL A 80 -6.81 -8.36 -44.00
N VAL A 81 -5.67 -7.94 -44.54
CA VAL A 81 -4.58 -7.34 -43.75
C VAL A 81 -5.04 -6.05 -43.06
N VAL A 82 -5.81 -5.19 -43.74
CA VAL A 82 -6.37 -3.97 -43.15
C VAL A 82 -7.34 -4.31 -42.01
N ILE A 83 -8.21 -5.30 -42.17
CA ILE A 83 -9.13 -5.74 -41.11
C ILE A 83 -8.36 -6.26 -39.89
N ILE A 84 -7.32 -7.08 -40.10
CA ILE A 84 -6.46 -7.59 -39.02
C ILE A 84 -5.76 -6.42 -38.31
N ALA A 85 -5.19 -5.48 -39.05
CA ALA A 85 -4.53 -4.30 -38.48
C ALA A 85 -5.49 -3.42 -37.66
N ILE A 86 -6.70 -3.18 -38.17
CA ILE A 86 -7.75 -2.44 -37.44
C ILE A 86 -8.15 -3.21 -36.17
N SER A 87 -8.30 -4.53 -36.26
CA SER A 87 -8.69 -5.36 -35.11
C SER A 87 -7.60 -5.38 -34.02
N ILE A 88 -6.32 -5.46 -34.41
CA ILE A 88 -5.18 -5.37 -33.49
C ILE A 88 -5.13 -3.96 -32.87
N GLY A 89 -5.27 -2.91 -33.69
CA GLY A 89 -5.28 -1.52 -33.21
C GLY A 89 -6.44 -1.24 -32.25
N ALA A 90 -7.64 -1.73 -32.55
CA ALA A 90 -8.81 -1.61 -31.67
C ALA A 90 -8.63 -2.41 -30.37
N SER A 91 -8.06 -3.63 -30.43
CA SER A 91 -7.76 -4.43 -29.25
C SER A 91 -6.70 -3.78 -28.37
N TYR A 92 -5.65 -3.22 -28.96
CA TYR A 92 -4.63 -2.47 -28.25
C TYR A 92 -5.23 -1.21 -27.60
N TRP A 93 -6.00 -0.43 -28.37
CA TRP A 93 -6.68 0.75 -27.86
C TRP A 93 -7.67 0.44 -26.73
N TYR A 94 -8.42 -0.67 -26.84
CA TYR A 94 -9.30 -1.13 -25.77
C TYR A 94 -8.52 -1.54 -24.51
N ALA A 95 -7.42 -2.30 -24.65
CA ALA A 95 -6.58 -2.69 -23.52
C ALA A 95 -6.01 -1.46 -22.79
N VAL A 96 -5.43 -0.51 -23.54
CA VAL A 96 -4.90 0.75 -23.00
C VAL A 96 -6.02 1.62 -22.40
N SER A 97 -7.18 1.69 -23.05
CA SER A 97 -8.31 2.48 -22.55
C SER A 97 -8.94 1.87 -21.29
N LYS A 98 -9.02 0.55 -21.20
CA LYS A 98 -9.49 -0.16 -20.00
C LYS A 98 -8.51 0.06 -18.84
N GLN A 99 -7.20 -0.08 -19.10
CA GLN A 99 -6.16 0.23 -18.12
C GLN A 99 -6.26 1.69 -17.66
N LYS A 100 -6.45 2.64 -18.59
CA LYS A 100 -6.66 4.05 -18.27
C LYS A 100 -7.95 4.28 -17.49
N ALA A 101 -9.05 3.59 -17.82
CA ALA A 101 -10.32 3.72 -17.12
C ALA A 101 -10.25 3.16 -15.68
N GLU A 102 -9.60 2.03 -15.48
CA GLU A 102 -9.33 1.45 -14.15
C GLU A 102 -8.39 2.36 -13.34
N TYR A 103 -7.33 2.89 -13.97
CA TYR A 103 -6.46 3.89 -13.36
C TYR A 103 -7.20 5.17 -13.00
N GLN A 104 -8.10 5.65 -13.86
CA GLN A 104 -8.92 6.84 -13.61
C GLN A 104 -10.06 6.58 -12.61
N GLN A 105 -10.53 5.34 -12.50
CA GLN A 105 -11.47 4.93 -11.46
C GLN A 105 -10.76 4.87 -10.11
N TRP A 106 -9.62 4.20 -10.03
CA TRP A 106 -8.77 4.21 -8.85
C TRP A 106 -8.33 5.63 -8.47
N LEU A 107 -7.95 6.47 -9.45
CA LEU A 107 -7.62 7.88 -9.19
C LEU A 107 -8.83 8.60 -8.62
N ARG A 108 -10.03 8.48 -9.22
CA ARG A 108 -11.24 9.11 -8.68
C ARG A 108 -11.63 8.59 -7.31
N GLU A 109 -11.49 7.30 -7.04
CA GLU A 109 -11.71 6.71 -5.72
C GLU A 109 -10.68 7.27 -4.74
N SER A 110 -9.40 7.28 -5.09
CA SER A 110 -8.31 7.83 -4.27
C SER A 110 -8.41 9.35 -4.10
N GLU A 111 -8.90 10.10 -5.08
CA GLU A 111 -9.14 11.55 -5.03
C GLU A 111 -10.41 11.87 -4.26
N GLN A 112 -11.44 11.01 -4.29
CA GLN A 112 -12.59 11.13 -3.40
C GLN A 112 -12.18 10.82 -1.95
N TYR A 113 -11.23 9.93 -1.71
CA TYR A 113 -10.61 9.76 -0.39
C TYR A 113 -9.82 11.01 0.01
N SER A 114 -9.00 11.59 -0.87
CA SER A 114 -8.22 12.81 -0.59
C SER A 114 -9.05 14.13 -0.59
N ALA A 115 -10.24 14.18 -1.20
CA ALA A 115 -11.07 15.39 -1.30
C ALA A 115 -12.10 15.53 -0.17
N VAL A 116 -12.22 14.52 0.69
CA VAL A 116 -12.98 14.59 1.95
C VAL A 116 -12.11 15.19 3.09
N GLU A 117 -10.81 15.40 2.84
CA GLU A 117 -9.84 15.93 3.82
C GLU A 117 -9.91 17.45 3.96
N ASN A 118 -10.95 17.96 4.65
CA ASN A 118 -10.89 19.30 5.22
C ASN A 118 -11.69 19.52 6.51
N ASP A 119 -12.23 18.47 7.15
CA ASP A 119 -12.78 18.60 8.50
C ASP A 119 -12.39 17.35 9.31
N ASP A 120 -11.69 17.57 10.42
CA ASP A 120 -11.48 16.69 11.57
C ASP A 120 -11.15 15.21 11.29
N ILE A 121 -9.86 14.88 11.17
CA ILE A 121 -9.40 13.51 10.94
C ILE A 121 -9.35 12.71 12.25
N GLU A 122 -10.22 11.71 12.36
CA GLU A 122 -9.98 10.48 13.11
C GLU A 122 -9.49 9.45 12.07
N PHE A 123 -8.16 9.23 11.98
CA PHE A 123 -7.59 8.27 11.03
C PHE A 123 -8.08 6.88 11.43
N ALA A 124 -8.72 6.14 10.53
CA ALA A 124 -8.91 4.70 10.74
C ALA A 124 -7.52 4.06 10.91
N GLU A 125 -7.29 3.34 12.01
CA GLU A 125 -6.01 2.68 12.30
C GLU A 125 -5.54 1.87 11.08
N ASP A 126 -4.44 2.27 10.45
CA ASP A 126 -3.76 1.41 9.48
C ASP A 126 -3.04 0.32 10.26
N GLU A 127 -3.64 -0.88 10.34
CA GLU A 127 -3.05 -2.04 11.03
C GLU A 127 -1.63 -2.39 10.52
N ASN A 128 -1.25 -1.91 9.33
CA ASN A 128 0.09 -2.12 8.78
C ASN A 128 1.09 -1.02 9.15
N ASP A 129 0.64 0.15 9.60
CA ASP A 129 1.51 1.17 10.20
C ASP A 129 1.86 0.74 11.62
N LYS A 130 2.89 -0.10 11.71
CA LYS A 130 3.28 -0.72 12.98
C LYS A 130 3.84 0.29 13.96
N LEU A 131 4.18 1.49 13.53
CA LEU A 131 4.56 2.60 14.37
C LEU A 131 3.59 3.76 14.09
N ASN A 132 2.44 3.73 14.78
CA ASN A 132 1.41 4.77 14.76
C ASN A 132 1.88 6.06 15.46
N ILE A 133 3.05 6.52 15.05
CA ILE A 133 3.78 7.66 15.54
C ILE A 133 3.02 8.92 15.11
N GLY A 134 2.65 9.76 16.08
CA GLY A 134 2.10 11.10 15.88
C GLY A 134 0.58 11.21 15.81
N LEU A 135 -0.17 10.11 15.92
CA LEU A 135 -1.64 10.12 15.96
C LEU A 135 -2.19 9.88 17.36
N ASP A 136 -1.56 8.99 18.13
CA ASP A 136 -1.82 8.89 19.56
C ASP A 136 -1.04 9.99 20.28
N ASN A 137 -1.76 11.06 20.61
CA ASN A 137 -1.37 12.10 21.55
C ASN A 137 -0.62 11.48 22.76
N ASN A 138 0.22 12.25 23.45
CA ASN A 138 1.06 11.91 24.61
C ASN A 138 0.35 11.27 25.85
N GLN A 139 -0.76 10.55 25.67
CA GLN A 139 -1.58 9.86 26.66
C GLN A 139 -0.86 8.70 27.35
N ASN A 140 0.22 8.17 26.76
CA ASN A 140 0.96 7.03 27.29
C ASN A 140 2.33 7.40 27.91
N ILE A 141 2.58 8.68 28.21
CA ILE A 141 3.80 9.08 28.91
C ILE A 141 3.77 8.51 30.34
N ASP A 142 4.67 7.58 30.64
CA ASP A 142 4.71 6.93 31.94
C ASP A 142 5.18 7.90 33.05
N THR A 143 4.34 8.09 34.07
CA THR A 143 4.61 8.93 35.23
C THR A 143 5.09 8.13 36.45
N SER A 144 5.27 6.81 36.32
CA SER A 144 5.80 5.97 37.39
C SER A 144 7.22 6.36 37.83
N ASN A 145 7.62 5.92 39.02
CA ASN A 145 8.97 6.12 39.56
C ASN A 145 9.99 5.08 39.04
N GLU A 146 9.60 4.17 38.15
CA GLU A 146 10.52 3.19 37.58
C GLU A 146 11.49 3.87 36.63
N ARG A 147 12.77 3.51 36.73
CA ARG A 147 13.81 4.10 35.86
C ARG A 147 13.75 3.55 34.43
N PHE A 148 13.28 2.32 34.26
CA PHE A 148 13.18 1.68 32.96
C PHE A 148 11.89 0.89 32.87
N VAL A 149 11.10 1.17 31.83
CA VAL A 149 9.83 0.48 31.57
C VAL A 149 9.80 0.05 30.11
N VAL A 150 9.30 -1.15 29.85
CA VAL A 150 9.08 -1.66 28.50
C VAL A 150 7.60 -2.04 28.40
N ASN A 151 6.87 -1.33 27.54
CA ASN A 151 5.44 -1.51 27.33
C ASN A 151 5.13 -2.54 26.22
N ASP A 152 6.16 -3.00 25.51
CA ASP A 152 6.06 -3.98 24.44
C ASP A 152 6.56 -5.36 24.88
N ASP A 153 6.06 -6.39 24.23
CA ASP A 153 6.49 -7.76 24.47
C ASP A 153 7.87 -7.98 23.83
N VAL A 154 8.90 -8.18 24.66
CA VAL A 154 10.24 -8.56 24.19
C VAL A 154 10.23 -10.02 23.73
N LYS A 155 10.26 -10.24 22.41
CA LYS A 155 10.02 -11.57 21.80
C LYS A 155 11.26 -12.29 21.25
N ASP A 156 12.36 -11.58 21.03
CA ASP A 156 13.54 -12.12 20.35
C ASP A 156 14.87 -11.53 20.87
N ASP A 157 15.99 -12.14 20.47
CA ASP A 157 17.34 -11.75 20.89
C ASP A 157 17.69 -10.28 20.56
N SER A 158 17.18 -9.74 19.45
CA SER A 158 17.42 -8.34 19.06
C SER A 158 16.62 -7.38 19.93
N SER A 159 15.35 -7.68 20.17
CA SER A 159 14.48 -6.92 21.06
C SER A 159 15.02 -6.94 22.50
N GLN A 160 15.55 -8.09 22.95
CA GLN A 160 16.21 -8.20 24.25
C GLN A 160 17.49 -7.37 24.31
N PHE A 161 18.35 -7.44 23.29
CA PHE A 161 19.56 -6.62 23.22
C PHE A 161 19.25 -5.11 23.30
N ILE A 162 18.22 -4.67 22.58
CA ILE A 162 17.75 -3.28 22.60
C ILE A 162 17.27 -2.89 24.00
N SER A 163 16.45 -3.74 24.62
CA SER A 163 15.95 -3.53 25.98
C SER A 163 17.10 -3.40 26.98
N ASP A 164 18.06 -4.33 26.96
CA ASP A 164 19.24 -4.32 27.84
C ASP A 164 20.10 -3.06 27.63
N TYR A 165 20.24 -2.61 26.37
CA TYR A 165 20.99 -1.40 26.02
C TYR A 165 20.39 -0.15 26.67
N TYR A 166 19.08 0.06 26.54
CA TYR A 166 18.39 1.20 27.14
C TYR A 166 18.23 1.06 28.66
N GLN A 167 18.06 -0.15 29.18
CA GLN A 167 18.06 -0.41 30.62
C GLN A 167 19.39 0.01 31.26
N ASN A 168 20.52 -0.32 30.63
CA ASN A 168 21.84 0.07 31.12
C ASN A 168 22.00 1.59 31.16
N MET A 169 21.49 2.32 30.17
CA MET A 169 21.47 3.79 30.19
C MET A 169 20.59 4.33 31.32
N ALA A 170 19.35 3.86 31.41
CA ALA A 170 18.38 4.30 32.41
C ALA A 170 18.78 4.01 33.86
N THR A 171 19.51 2.92 34.09
CA THR A 171 19.96 2.52 35.43
C THR A 171 21.33 3.08 35.81
N GLY A 172 21.96 3.87 34.94
CA GLY A 172 23.25 4.52 35.18
C GLY A 172 24.48 3.62 34.93
N LYS A 173 24.31 2.46 34.33
CA LYS A 173 25.40 1.56 33.89
C LYS A 173 25.96 2.01 32.54
N ILE A 174 26.38 3.27 32.47
CA ILE A 174 26.76 3.93 31.21
C ILE A 174 27.94 3.26 30.51
N ASP A 175 28.90 2.71 31.26
CA ASP A 175 30.03 1.98 30.69
C ASP A 175 29.60 0.66 29.98
N GLU A 176 28.57 -0.02 30.49
CA GLU A 176 27.99 -1.21 29.85
C GLU A 176 27.25 -0.82 28.56
N ALA A 177 26.40 0.21 28.63
CA ALA A 177 25.72 0.74 27.45
C ALA A 177 26.73 1.21 26.38
N TYR A 178 27.76 1.95 26.75
CA TYR A 178 28.81 2.39 25.82
C TYR A 178 29.50 1.22 25.11
N ASN A 179 29.73 0.11 25.82
CA ASN A 179 30.31 -1.09 25.23
C ASN A 179 29.41 -1.77 24.20
N MET A 180 28.10 -1.67 24.37
CA MET A 180 27.08 -2.13 23.42
C MET A 180 26.88 -1.15 22.26
N SER A 181 27.24 0.13 22.41
CA SER A 181 27.03 1.17 21.39
C SER A 181 27.95 1.03 20.17
N SER A 182 27.71 1.86 19.15
CA SER A 182 28.57 1.98 17.96
C SER A 182 29.91 2.68 18.24
N LYS A 183 30.09 3.27 19.42
CA LYS A 183 31.31 3.99 19.85
C LYS A 183 31.74 5.10 18.88
N VAL A 184 30.76 5.79 18.28
CA VAL A 184 31.01 6.93 17.36
C VAL A 184 31.65 8.11 18.11
N VAL A 185 31.38 8.25 19.41
CA VAL A 185 31.95 9.28 20.29
C VAL A 185 32.79 8.67 21.42
N SER A 186 33.55 9.52 22.11
CA SER A 186 34.31 9.11 23.30
C SER A 186 33.37 8.73 24.45
N LEU A 187 33.85 7.86 25.37
CA LEU A 187 33.10 7.50 26.57
C LEU A 187 32.72 8.72 27.42
N GLU A 188 33.58 9.73 27.50
CA GLU A 188 33.32 10.96 28.25
C GLU A 188 32.15 11.75 27.63
N THR A 189 32.17 11.91 26.31
CA THR A 189 31.08 12.55 25.56
C THR A 189 29.76 11.78 25.75
N TYR A 190 29.83 10.45 25.68
CA TYR A 190 28.68 9.58 25.87
C TYR A 190 28.10 9.72 27.30
N LYS A 191 28.96 9.78 28.32
CA LYS A 191 28.54 10.01 29.72
C LYS A 191 27.85 11.35 29.89
N GLU A 192 28.34 12.41 29.24
CA GLU A 192 27.71 13.73 29.34
C GLU A 192 26.32 13.75 28.70
N TRP A 193 26.14 13.11 27.53
CA TRP A 193 24.85 13.05 26.83
C TRP A 193 23.72 12.45 27.69
N TYR A 194 24.03 11.42 28.48
CA TYR A 194 23.04 10.73 29.29
C TYR A 194 23.12 11.09 30.78
N ARG A 195 23.87 12.13 31.13
CA ARG A 195 24.10 12.52 32.54
C ARG A 195 22.81 12.92 33.25
N LEU A 196 21.88 13.54 32.52
CA LEU A 196 20.60 14.01 33.03
C LEU A 196 19.47 13.01 32.88
N THR A 197 19.70 11.90 32.17
CA THR A 197 18.67 10.88 31.94
C THR A 197 18.24 10.25 33.26
N SER A 198 17.01 10.54 33.68
CA SER A 198 16.41 10.03 34.91
C SER A 198 15.62 8.75 34.69
N LYS A 199 15.06 8.57 33.49
CA LYS A 199 14.23 7.43 33.11
C LYS A 199 14.21 7.25 31.59
N ILE A 200 13.99 6.01 31.14
CA ILE A 200 13.69 5.68 29.74
C ILE A 200 12.50 4.72 29.71
N THR A 201 11.55 4.96 28.81
CA THR A 201 10.50 4.00 28.46
C THR A 201 10.68 3.53 27.03
N ILE A 202 10.47 2.25 26.78
CA ILE A 202 10.30 1.71 25.43
C ILE A 202 8.81 1.44 25.24
N ASP A 203 8.20 2.21 24.33
CA ASP A 203 6.78 2.11 24.04
C ASP A 203 6.51 1.00 23.02
N LYS A 204 7.40 0.85 22.01
CA LYS A 204 7.25 -0.17 20.97
C LYS A 204 8.59 -0.56 20.34
N ILE A 205 8.76 -1.84 20.01
CA ILE A 205 9.86 -2.34 19.18
C ILE A 205 9.28 -3.08 17.97
N VAL A 206 9.53 -2.56 16.77
CA VAL A 206 9.14 -3.20 15.52
C VAL A 206 10.37 -3.66 14.77
N ARG A 207 10.43 -4.96 14.50
CA ARG A 207 11.48 -5.56 13.67
C ARG A 207 11.21 -5.22 12.19
N VAL A 208 12.18 -4.60 11.53
CA VAL A 208 12.10 -4.18 10.12
C VAL A 208 12.67 -5.29 9.21
N ASP A 209 13.92 -5.67 9.50
CA ASP A 209 14.62 -6.77 8.86
C ASP A 209 15.46 -7.55 9.90
N GLN A 210 16.29 -8.49 9.47
CA GLN A 210 17.13 -9.30 10.36
C GLN A 210 18.03 -8.46 11.27
N THR A 211 18.46 -7.28 10.82
CA THR A 211 19.42 -6.41 11.50
C THR A 211 18.82 -5.14 12.08
N LYS A 212 17.69 -4.68 11.55
CA LYS A 212 17.08 -3.38 11.89
C LYS A 212 15.83 -3.53 12.75
N SER A 213 15.77 -2.75 13.82
CA SER A 213 14.53 -2.48 14.56
C SER A 213 14.23 -1.00 14.51
N SER A 214 12.97 -0.64 14.34
CA SER A 214 12.47 0.68 14.68
C SER A 214 11.87 0.66 16.09
N ILE A 215 12.16 1.68 16.88
CA ILE A 215 11.86 1.74 18.30
C ILE A 215 11.17 3.07 18.57
N GLU A 216 10.05 3.04 19.27
CA GLU A 216 9.47 4.24 19.88
C GLU A 216 9.86 4.23 21.36
N LEU A 217 10.56 5.28 21.80
CA LEU A 217 11.04 5.39 23.17
C LEU A 217 10.90 6.81 23.69
N THR A 218 10.74 6.95 25.00
CA THR A 218 10.71 8.25 25.68
C THR A 218 11.87 8.34 26.66
N LEU A 219 12.68 9.39 26.55
CA LEU A 219 13.78 9.71 27.45
C LEU A 219 13.35 10.86 28.35
N TYR A 220 13.58 10.72 29.65
CA TYR A 220 13.20 11.69 30.67
C TYR A 220 14.45 12.32 31.27
N GLU A 221 14.43 13.64 31.43
CA GLU A 221 15.51 14.43 32.01
C GLU A 221 14.93 15.36 33.06
N GLY A 222 14.91 14.90 34.32
CA GLY A 222 14.19 15.57 35.39
C GLY A 222 12.69 15.60 35.10
N ASP A 223 12.13 16.82 34.99
CA ASP A 223 10.71 17.03 34.70
C ASP A 223 10.41 17.11 33.20
N SER A 224 11.43 17.14 32.32
CA SER A 224 11.22 17.13 30.87
C SER A 224 11.26 15.72 30.28
N PHE A 225 10.55 15.53 29.17
CA PHE A 225 10.64 14.32 28.37
C PHE A 225 10.85 14.65 26.89
N THR A 226 11.52 13.74 26.18
CA THR A 226 11.59 13.72 24.72
C THR A 226 11.28 12.32 24.23
N ARG A 227 10.32 12.21 23.31
CA ARG A 227 9.97 10.97 22.62
C ARG A 227 10.70 10.91 21.29
N TYR A 228 11.26 9.75 20.99
CA TYR A 228 12.08 9.50 19.82
C TYR A 228 11.56 8.30 19.05
N ALA A 229 11.64 8.38 17.72
CA ALA A 229 11.67 7.23 16.83
C ALA A 229 13.12 6.91 16.53
N VAL A 230 13.54 5.67 16.78
CA VAL A 230 14.92 5.23 16.56
C VAL A 230 14.93 4.06 15.62
N LEU A 231 15.62 4.18 14.49
CA LEU A 231 15.98 3.05 13.64
C LEU A 231 17.36 2.57 14.03
N MET A 232 17.40 1.44 14.71
CA MET A 232 18.61 0.82 15.22
C MET A 232 19.02 -0.35 14.33
N THR A 233 20.24 -0.29 13.80
CA THR A 233 20.88 -1.42 13.11
C THR A 233 21.84 -2.10 14.07
N LEU A 234 21.66 -3.41 14.29
CA LEU A 234 22.52 -4.23 15.13
C LEU A 234 23.57 -4.97 14.29
N ALA A 235 24.76 -5.12 14.83
CA ALA A 235 25.78 -6.03 14.30
C ALA A 235 25.68 -7.37 15.00
N PHE A 236 25.87 -8.45 14.23
CA PHE A 236 25.70 -9.83 14.69
C PHE A 236 27.02 -10.60 14.65
N GLN A 237 27.15 -11.55 15.56
CA GLN A 237 28.15 -12.61 15.50
C GLN A 237 27.43 -13.97 15.53
N GLY A 238 27.32 -14.61 14.37
CA GLY A 238 26.35 -15.68 14.18
C GLY A 238 24.93 -15.10 14.22
N GLU A 239 24.04 -15.73 14.98
CA GLU A 239 22.63 -15.30 15.12
C GLU A 239 22.43 -14.30 16.28
N LYS A 240 23.48 -13.99 17.06
CA LYS A 240 23.36 -13.14 18.24
C LYS A 240 23.77 -11.69 17.97
N PRO A 241 22.95 -10.71 18.35
CA PRO A 241 23.35 -9.30 18.32
C PRO A 241 24.45 -9.06 19.35
N VAL A 242 25.49 -8.32 18.95
CA VAL A 242 26.66 -8.06 19.80
C VAL A 242 26.92 -6.57 20.05
N ARG A 243 26.46 -5.69 19.17
CA ARG A 243 26.56 -4.23 19.33
C ARG A 243 25.58 -3.50 18.43
N VAL A 244 25.30 -2.25 18.76
CA VAL A 244 24.71 -1.27 17.85
C VAL A 244 25.73 -0.94 16.76
N ALA A 245 25.36 -1.12 15.50
CA ALA A 245 26.15 -0.73 14.35
C ALA A 245 25.87 0.72 13.95
N LYS A 246 24.59 1.09 13.92
CA LYS A 246 24.09 2.42 13.53
C LYS A 246 22.81 2.72 14.29
N SER A 247 22.58 3.99 14.59
CA SER A 247 21.33 4.49 15.16
C SER A 247 20.95 5.76 14.42
N GLU A 248 19.75 5.78 13.86
CA GLU A 248 19.13 6.96 13.25
C GLU A 248 17.96 7.36 14.11
N VAL A 249 17.79 8.66 14.38
CA VAL A 249 16.88 9.15 15.41
C VAL A 249 16.07 10.30 14.85
N LYS A 250 14.78 10.32 15.16
CA LYS A 250 13.85 11.41 14.89
C LYS A 250 13.12 11.82 16.16
N THR A 251 13.02 13.11 16.42
CA THR A 251 12.25 13.65 17.56
C THR A 251 10.76 13.61 17.22
N LEU A 252 9.95 12.98 18.06
CA LEU A 252 8.51 12.84 17.84
C LEU A 252 7.68 13.82 18.66
N ALA A 253 8.02 13.95 19.95
CA ALA A 253 7.32 14.80 20.90
C ALA A 253 8.30 15.28 21.98
N GLN A 254 8.06 16.46 22.53
CA GLN A 254 8.80 17.02 23.66
C GLN A 254 7.83 17.68 24.61
N GLY A 255 8.16 17.69 25.90
CA GLY A 255 7.28 18.29 26.88
C GLY A 255 7.82 18.27 28.30
N ILE A 256 6.93 18.62 29.23
CA ILE A 256 7.21 18.70 30.67
C ILE A 256 6.14 17.92 31.43
N ILE A 257 6.54 17.30 32.52
CA ILE A 257 5.71 16.59 33.48
C ILE A 257 5.72 17.38 34.78
N THR A 258 4.56 17.90 35.18
CA THR A 258 4.40 18.60 36.47
C THR A 258 3.25 17.97 37.24
N ASN A 259 3.51 17.46 38.46
CA ASN A 259 2.50 16.79 39.27
C ASN A 259 1.69 15.73 38.48
N GLU A 260 2.40 14.83 37.79
CA GLU A 260 1.80 13.77 36.94
C GLU A 260 0.98 14.30 35.74
N THR A 261 0.97 15.61 35.50
CA THR A 261 0.33 16.22 34.34
C THR A 261 1.35 16.42 33.23
N VAL A 262 1.04 15.92 32.04
CA VAL A 262 1.90 15.99 30.84
C VAL A 262 1.47 17.19 29.98
N THR A 263 2.42 18.05 29.65
CA THR A 263 2.24 19.17 28.72
C THR A 263 3.20 19.03 27.55
N SER A 264 2.67 18.91 26.32
CA SER A 264 3.49 18.88 25.10
C SER A 264 3.89 20.27 24.65
N ASN A 265 5.01 20.35 23.94
CA ASN A 265 5.52 21.55 23.28
C ASN A 265 5.78 21.24 21.81
N ASP A 266 4.68 21.00 21.08
CA ASP A 266 4.73 20.57 19.68
C ASP A 266 5.26 21.69 18.76
N ASP A 267 5.14 22.96 19.16
CA ASP A 267 5.65 24.14 18.44
C ASP A 267 7.15 24.07 18.15
N LYS A 268 7.96 23.56 19.08
CA LYS A 268 9.42 23.42 18.88
C LYS A 268 9.80 22.33 17.87
N ILE A 269 8.97 21.30 17.78
CA ILE A 269 9.16 20.20 16.84
C ILE A 269 8.76 20.67 15.46
N ASP A 270 7.63 21.37 15.35
CA ASP A 270 7.22 21.94 14.06
C ASP A 270 8.28 22.92 13.51
N GLU A 271 9.02 23.64 14.37
CA GLU A 271 10.21 24.42 13.97
C GLU A 271 11.39 23.54 13.52
N GLU A 272 11.71 22.44 14.22
CA GLU A 272 12.79 21.50 13.86
C GLU A 272 12.52 20.81 12.50
N TYR A 273 11.26 20.53 12.19
CA TYR A 273 10.79 19.96 10.92
C TYR A 273 10.33 21.02 9.89
N SER A 274 10.52 22.32 10.15
CA SER A 274 10.02 23.43 9.31
C SER A 274 10.80 23.65 8.00
N PHE A 275 11.71 22.74 7.62
CA PHE A 275 12.66 22.97 6.53
C PHE A 275 11.98 23.23 5.17
N PHE A 276 10.76 22.71 4.97
CA PHE A 276 9.81 23.20 3.98
C PHE A 276 8.41 23.17 4.58
N ASP A 277 7.71 24.30 4.62
CA ASP A 277 6.27 24.29 4.88
C ASP A 277 5.60 23.35 3.86
N ASN A 278 5.09 22.20 4.34
CA ASN A 278 4.50 21.14 3.51
C ASN A 278 3.33 21.64 2.66
N SER A 279 2.75 22.79 3.04
CA SER A 279 1.62 23.40 2.34
C SER A 279 1.95 23.86 0.90
N ASP A 280 3.22 24.16 0.60
CA ASP A 280 3.62 24.71 -0.71
C ASP A 280 4.08 23.64 -1.73
N GLN A 281 4.30 22.39 -1.32
CA GLN A 281 4.78 21.33 -2.22
C GLN A 281 3.65 20.39 -2.67
N PRO A 282 3.44 20.23 -3.99
CA PRO A 282 2.40 19.34 -4.48
C PRO A 282 2.72 17.88 -4.13
N LEU A 283 1.70 17.12 -3.70
CA LEU A 283 1.82 15.67 -3.46
C LEU A 283 2.29 14.92 -4.72
N LYS A 284 2.04 15.49 -5.90
CA LYS A 284 2.31 14.92 -7.21
C LYS A 284 3.34 15.75 -7.96
N ILE A 285 4.32 15.10 -8.60
CA ILE A 285 5.28 15.72 -9.51
C ILE A 285 5.15 15.14 -10.92
N THR A 286 5.25 16.00 -11.95
CA THR A 286 5.25 15.56 -13.36
C THR A 286 6.65 15.16 -13.82
N ASN A 287 6.75 14.41 -14.92
CA ASN A 287 8.05 14.02 -15.49
C ASN A 287 8.92 15.23 -15.85
N GLU A 288 8.33 16.30 -16.39
CA GLU A 288 9.06 17.51 -16.77
C GLU A 288 9.66 18.20 -15.55
N LYS A 289 8.88 18.34 -14.47
CA LYS A 289 9.36 18.96 -13.24
C LYS A 289 10.37 18.07 -12.54
N PHE A 290 10.13 16.77 -12.46
CA PHE A 290 11.07 15.79 -11.90
C PHE A 290 12.39 15.79 -12.67
N LYS A 291 12.36 15.87 -14.00
CA LYS A 291 13.55 16.04 -14.84
C LYS A 291 14.30 17.34 -14.52
N GLN A 292 13.60 18.47 -14.39
CA GLN A 292 14.24 19.74 -14.03
C GLN A 292 14.96 19.65 -12.67
N MET A 293 14.32 19.02 -11.67
CA MET A 293 14.91 18.85 -10.35
C MET A 293 16.13 17.93 -10.40
N THR A 294 16.03 16.79 -11.10
CA THR A 294 17.12 15.80 -11.18
C THR A 294 18.29 16.27 -12.06
N ASP A 295 18.03 16.98 -13.15
CA ASP A 295 19.07 17.58 -14.00
C ASP A 295 19.82 18.71 -13.30
N SER A 296 19.18 19.42 -12.36
CA SER A 296 19.82 20.49 -11.60
C SER A 296 20.95 20.00 -10.70
N ARG A 297 20.95 18.68 -10.37
CA ARG A 297 21.89 18.04 -9.43
C ARG A 297 21.97 18.76 -8.09
N ALA A 298 20.89 19.42 -7.68
CA ALA A 298 20.78 19.99 -6.36
C ALA A 298 20.85 18.88 -5.30
N ASP A 299 21.54 19.12 -4.19
CA ASP A 299 21.69 18.14 -3.10
C ASP A 299 20.53 18.21 -2.08
N ASN A 300 19.41 18.83 -2.46
CA ASN A 300 18.24 19.05 -1.60
C ASN A 300 17.11 18.04 -1.83
N TYR A 301 17.38 16.93 -2.53
CA TYR A 301 16.39 15.87 -2.76
C TYR A 301 17.03 14.48 -2.69
N ILE A 302 16.18 13.48 -2.50
CA ILE A 302 16.47 12.07 -2.77
C ILE A 302 15.39 11.49 -3.68
N VAL A 303 15.74 10.42 -4.39
CA VAL A 303 14.78 9.60 -5.12
C VAL A 303 14.60 8.30 -4.34
N LEU A 304 13.38 8.02 -3.90
CA LEU A 304 13.01 6.83 -3.16
C LEU A 304 12.26 5.88 -4.08
N ASP A 305 12.85 4.73 -4.40
CA ASP A 305 12.19 3.65 -5.12
C ASP A 305 11.48 2.72 -4.13
N ALA A 306 10.15 2.84 -4.06
CA ALA A 306 9.30 2.09 -3.14
C ALA A 306 8.71 0.81 -3.76
N ARG A 307 9.34 0.28 -4.82
CA ARG A 307 8.93 -0.98 -5.46
C ARG A 307 9.31 -2.21 -4.62
N GLU A 308 8.98 -3.40 -5.11
CA GLU A 308 9.52 -4.64 -4.53
C GLU A 308 10.95 -4.90 -5.02
N ASP A 309 11.72 -5.68 -4.26
CA ASP A 309 13.12 -6.01 -4.58
C ASP A 309 13.25 -6.56 -6.02
N ILE A 310 12.34 -7.45 -6.42
CA ILE A 310 12.35 -8.07 -7.75
C ILE A 310 12.13 -7.05 -8.89
N GLU A 311 11.40 -5.97 -8.63
CA GLU A 311 11.20 -4.88 -9.58
C GLU A 311 12.44 -3.99 -9.66
N TYR A 312 13.08 -3.72 -8.52
CA TYR A 312 14.32 -2.93 -8.43
C TYR A 312 15.51 -3.66 -9.06
N GLU A 313 15.64 -4.96 -8.80
CA GLU A 313 16.61 -5.86 -9.43
C GLU A 313 16.44 -5.94 -10.96
N ASN A 314 15.22 -5.79 -11.47
CA ASN A 314 14.96 -5.79 -12.90
C ASN A 314 15.53 -4.54 -13.57
N GLY A 315 15.45 -3.41 -12.88
CA GLY A 315 15.99 -2.13 -13.30
C GLY A 315 15.54 -1.03 -12.36
N TYR A 316 16.25 0.10 -12.35
CA TYR A 316 16.08 1.16 -11.36
C TYR A 316 16.51 2.53 -11.88
N PHE A 317 16.09 3.57 -11.16
CA PHE A 317 16.52 4.94 -11.41
C PHE A 317 17.95 5.17 -10.88
N PRO A 318 18.89 5.72 -11.67
CA PRO A 318 20.27 5.91 -11.21
C PRO A 318 20.37 6.76 -9.93
N GLY A 319 20.95 6.18 -8.87
CA GLY A 319 21.15 6.87 -7.59
C GLY A 319 19.91 6.93 -6.69
N SER A 320 18.82 6.23 -7.02
CA SER A 320 17.70 6.08 -6.10
C SER A 320 18.08 5.22 -4.88
N SER A 321 17.52 5.55 -3.72
CA SER A 321 17.48 4.67 -2.56
C SER A 321 16.29 3.72 -2.68
N HIS A 322 16.49 2.45 -2.38
CA HIS A 322 15.41 1.45 -2.42
C HIS A 322 14.95 1.08 -1.03
N ILE A 323 13.66 1.27 -0.74
CA ILE A 323 13.02 0.82 0.51
C ILE A 323 11.58 0.41 0.17
N ARG A 324 11.22 -0.85 0.39
CA ARG A 324 9.87 -1.36 0.11
C ARG A 324 8.83 -0.64 0.96
N PHE A 325 7.61 -0.48 0.45
CA PHE A 325 6.56 0.22 1.21
C PHE A 325 6.24 -0.49 2.53
N ALA A 326 6.21 -1.82 2.54
CA ALA A 326 5.99 -2.59 3.77
C ALA A 326 7.08 -2.34 4.83
N ASP A 327 8.32 -2.07 4.43
CA ASP A 327 9.43 -1.79 5.34
C ASP A 327 9.42 -0.32 5.83
N LEU A 328 8.98 0.61 4.96
CA LEU A 328 8.67 1.97 5.39
C LEU A 328 7.59 1.95 6.49
N LYS A 329 6.49 1.20 6.30
CA LYS A 329 5.45 1.03 7.33
C LYS A 329 5.93 0.28 8.57
N ALA A 330 6.97 -0.55 8.43
CA ALA A 330 7.63 -1.20 9.56
C ALA A 330 8.56 -0.24 10.33
N GLY A 331 8.80 0.99 9.85
CA GLY A 331 9.57 2.02 10.55
C GLY A 331 10.85 2.48 9.84
N GLU A 332 11.17 1.96 8.66
CA GLU A 332 12.42 2.34 7.96
C GLU A 332 12.41 3.78 7.43
N TRP A 333 11.24 4.45 7.39
CA TRP A 333 11.11 5.87 7.06
C TRP A 333 11.96 6.78 7.98
N ILE A 334 12.31 6.31 9.18
CA ILE A 334 13.20 7.01 10.12
C ILE A 334 14.60 7.26 9.52
N SER A 335 15.04 6.44 8.56
CA SER A 335 16.31 6.64 7.85
C SER A 335 16.26 7.76 6.80
N LEU A 336 15.07 8.26 6.46
CA LEU A 336 14.92 9.27 5.42
C LEU A 336 15.35 10.65 5.94
N PRO A 337 16.04 11.44 5.10
CA PRO A 337 16.49 12.79 5.44
C PRO A 337 15.29 13.71 5.71
N GLU A 338 15.47 14.64 6.66
CA GLU A 338 14.46 15.64 7.04
C GLU A 338 14.65 16.95 6.29
N ASP A 339 15.86 17.18 5.81
CA ASP A 339 16.30 18.39 5.13
C ASP A 339 16.27 18.26 3.60
N LYS A 340 15.58 17.23 3.06
CA LYS A 340 15.52 16.95 1.62
C LYS A 340 14.12 16.59 1.17
N TYR A 341 13.80 16.98 -0.06
CA TYR A 341 12.60 16.50 -0.76
C TYR A 341 12.73 15.01 -1.07
N VAL A 342 11.68 14.23 -0.81
CA VAL A 342 11.63 12.82 -1.18
C VAL A 342 10.76 12.64 -2.42
N TYR A 343 11.38 12.32 -3.55
CA TYR A 343 10.64 11.95 -4.76
C TYR A 343 10.42 10.45 -4.81
N VAL A 344 9.16 10.04 -4.65
CA VAL A 344 8.77 8.64 -4.60
C VAL A 344 8.53 8.09 -6.00
N LEU A 345 9.25 7.03 -6.33
CA LEU A 345 9.06 6.20 -7.51
C LEU A 345 8.38 4.90 -7.14
N CYS A 346 7.40 4.52 -7.96
CA CYS A 346 6.88 3.16 -8.02
C CYS A 346 6.70 2.77 -9.50
N TRP A 347 5.98 1.69 -9.81
CA TRP A 347 5.73 1.30 -11.20
C TRP A 347 4.89 2.33 -11.98
N SER A 348 3.67 2.64 -11.51
CA SER A 348 2.65 3.39 -12.28
C SER A 348 2.12 4.66 -11.61
N GLY A 349 2.75 5.09 -10.51
CA GLY A 349 2.31 6.22 -9.66
C GLY A 349 1.39 5.83 -8.51
N ILE A 350 0.66 4.69 -8.60
CA ILE A 350 -0.34 4.27 -7.61
C ILE A 350 0.25 4.06 -6.21
N ARG A 351 1.12 3.07 -6.03
CA ARG A 351 1.82 2.81 -4.77
C ARG A 351 2.66 4.01 -4.31
N GLY A 352 3.17 4.79 -5.28
CA GLY A 352 3.94 6.00 -5.01
C GLY A 352 3.11 7.07 -4.30
N LYS A 353 1.84 7.24 -4.69
CA LYS A 353 0.88 8.13 -4.01
C LYS A 353 0.72 7.73 -2.55
N GLU A 354 0.39 6.46 -2.29
CA GLU A 354 0.19 5.95 -0.92
C GLU A 354 1.44 6.12 -0.06
N VAL A 355 2.62 5.85 -0.62
CA VAL A 355 3.91 6.06 0.07
C VAL A 355 4.12 7.55 0.37
N ALA A 356 3.88 8.44 -0.59
CA ALA A 356 4.07 9.88 -0.38
C ALA A 356 3.09 10.44 0.67
N GLU A 357 1.84 9.98 0.68
CA GLU A 357 0.84 10.31 1.70
C GLU A 357 1.30 9.82 3.08
N PHE A 358 1.69 8.55 3.19
CA PHE A 358 2.26 7.97 4.42
C PHE A 358 3.47 8.77 4.92
N LEU A 359 4.42 9.11 4.05
CA LEU A 359 5.61 9.87 4.45
C LEU A 359 5.25 11.27 4.96
N ARG A 360 4.24 11.92 4.37
CA ARG A 360 3.75 13.23 4.84
C ARG A 360 3.11 13.15 6.23
N THR A 361 2.42 12.06 6.58
CA THR A 361 1.93 11.87 7.97
C THR A 361 3.07 11.77 8.97
N LYS A 362 4.25 11.34 8.52
CA LYS A 362 5.50 11.31 9.29
C LYS A 362 6.34 12.58 9.19
N LYS A 363 5.74 13.69 8.73
CA LYS A 363 6.39 15.00 8.50
C LYS A 363 7.55 14.98 7.49
N VAL A 364 7.63 13.96 6.62
CA VAL A 364 8.60 13.89 5.52
C VAL A 364 8.02 14.56 4.27
N VAL A 365 8.76 15.50 3.70
CA VAL A 365 8.33 16.28 2.52
C VAL A 365 8.44 15.43 1.26
N ALA A 366 7.38 14.68 0.96
CA ALA A 366 7.36 13.72 -0.13
C ALA A 366 6.44 14.14 -1.31
N SER A 367 6.85 13.81 -2.54
CA SER A 367 6.01 13.88 -3.73
C SER A 367 6.16 12.62 -4.57
N TYR A 368 5.07 12.07 -5.11
CA TYR A 368 5.12 10.91 -6.00
C TYR A 368 5.17 11.31 -7.46
N LEU A 369 5.88 10.53 -8.27
CA LEU A 369 5.90 10.71 -9.73
C LEU A 369 4.59 10.21 -10.35
N GLU A 370 3.83 11.10 -10.99
CA GLU A 370 2.44 10.88 -11.44
C GLU A 370 2.23 9.58 -12.26
N ASN A 371 3.20 9.22 -13.11
CA ASN A 371 3.14 8.03 -13.96
C ASN A 371 4.17 6.94 -13.59
N GLY A 372 4.80 7.08 -12.42
CA GLY A 372 5.84 6.19 -11.94
C GLY A 372 7.01 6.00 -12.90
N ALA A 373 7.74 4.92 -12.69
CA ALA A 373 8.89 4.53 -13.48
C ALA A 373 8.50 4.21 -14.94
N ASN A 374 7.32 3.62 -15.18
CA ASN A 374 6.86 3.33 -16.54
C ASN A 374 6.75 4.61 -17.37
N GLY A 375 6.02 5.61 -16.85
CA GLY A 375 5.88 6.89 -17.54
C GLY A 375 7.19 7.68 -17.62
N TRP A 376 8.10 7.53 -16.66
CA TRP A 376 9.43 8.13 -16.72
C TRP A 376 10.26 7.60 -17.90
N VAL A 377 10.25 6.28 -18.10
CA VAL A 377 10.98 5.65 -19.21
C VAL A 377 10.33 5.99 -20.56
N GLU A 378 8.99 5.99 -20.65
CA GLU A 378 8.28 6.44 -21.86
C GLU A 378 8.60 7.91 -22.22
N PHE A 379 8.84 8.75 -21.22
CA PHE A 379 9.28 10.14 -21.38
C PHE A 379 10.74 10.28 -21.85
N GLY A 380 11.50 9.18 -21.93
CA GLY A 380 12.92 9.20 -22.28
C GLY A 380 13.85 9.51 -21.09
N GLY A 381 13.35 9.29 -19.88
CA GLY A 381 14.12 9.40 -18.65
C GLY A 381 15.25 8.37 -18.56
N GLN A 382 16.26 8.67 -17.73
CA GLN A 382 17.34 7.71 -17.48
C GLN A 382 16.86 6.54 -16.63
N TRP A 383 17.25 5.33 -17.02
CA TRP A 383 16.92 4.07 -16.36
C TRP A 383 18.04 3.05 -16.58
N PHE A 384 18.36 2.27 -15.56
CA PHE A 384 19.28 1.14 -15.67
C PHE A 384 18.51 -0.18 -15.63
N GLY A 385 18.90 -1.14 -16.46
CA GLY A 385 18.20 -2.42 -16.58
C GLY A 385 16.90 -2.33 -17.39
N ASN A 386 15.98 -3.26 -17.15
CA ASN A 386 14.68 -3.30 -17.82
C ASN A 386 13.62 -2.60 -16.98
N ILE A 387 12.63 -2.03 -17.64
CA ILE A 387 11.46 -1.43 -16.97
C ILE A 387 10.31 -2.45 -16.94
N GLU A 388 10.00 -3.06 -18.07
CA GLU A 388 8.87 -3.98 -18.16
C GLU A 388 9.19 -5.32 -17.53
N PHE A 389 8.45 -5.65 -16.47
CA PHE A 389 8.51 -6.98 -15.86
C PHE A 389 8.18 -8.10 -16.88
N GLY A 390 7.33 -7.81 -17.87
CA GLY A 390 7.00 -8.73 -18.95
C GLY A 390 8.15 -9.06 -19.91
N GLU A 391 9.16 -8.19 -20.02
CA GLU A 391 10.35 -8.43 -20.85
C GLU A 391 11.33 -9.40 -20.18
N LYS A 392 11.44 -9.34 -18.84
CA LYS A 392 12.23 -10.32 -18.07
C LYS A 392 11.53 -11.67 -17.97
N TYR A 393 10.21 -11.66 -17.78
CA TYR A 393 9.40 -12.86 -17.55
C TYR A 393 8.53 -13.19 -18.77
N THR A 394 9.17 -13.70 -19.82
CA THR A 394 8.55 -13.90 -21.15
C THR A 394 7.73 -15.17 -21.30
N GLN A 395 7.85 -16.12 -20.37
CA GLN A 395 7.16 -17.41 -20.42
C GLN A 395 5.64 -17.21 -20.30
N SER A 396 4.86 -18.05 -20.97
CA SER A 396 3.40 -17.87 -21.09
C SER A 396 2.71 -17.82 -19.72
N ARG A 397 3.14 -18.63 -18.77
CA ARG A 397 2.59 -18.70 -17.39
C ARG A 397 2.44 -17.35 -16.70
N TYR A 398 3.40 -16.43 -16.88
CA TYR A 398 3.34 -15.10 -16.26
C TYR A 398 2.24 -14.18 -16.86
N ARG A 399 1.61 -14.60 -17.95
CA ARG A 399 0.50 -13.91 -18.61
C ARG A 399 -0.83 -14.64 -18.45
N ILE A 400 -0.83 -15.88 -17.96
CA ILE A 400 -2.05 -16.68 -17.79
C ILE A 400 -2.91 -16.08 -16.67
N VAL A 401 -4.21 -15.94 -16.97
CA VAL A 401 -5.27 -15.69 -16.00
C VAL A 401 -6.33 -16.75 -16.25
N PHE A 402 -6.50 -17.67 -15.31
CA PHE A 402 -7.43 -18.79 -15.42
C PHE A 402 -8.88 -18.37 -15.21
N THR A 403 -9.79 -19.08 -15.87
CA THR A 403 -11.22 -19.08 -15.58
C THR A 403 -11.52 -19.89 -14.32
N THR A 404 -12.69 -19.69 -13.73
CA THR A 404 -13.14 -20.42 -12.52
C THR A 404 -13.07 -21.94 -12.72
N ASP A 405 -13.61 -22.45 -13.83
CA ASP A 405 -13.60 -23.89 -14.14
C ASP A 405 -12.18 -24.47 -14.25
N GLU A 406 -11.25 -23.72 -14.83
CA GLU A 406 -9.85 -24.13 -14.96
C GLU A 406 -9.16 -24.19 -13.60
N VAL A 407 -9.42 -23.20 -12.72
CA VAL A 407 -8.87 -23.20 -11.36
C VAL A 407 -9.45 -24.35 -10.55
N GLU A 408 -10.76 -24.60 -10.62
CA GLU A 408 -11.37 -25.75 -9.94
C GLU A 408 -10.81 -27.09 -10.42
N SER A 409 -10.54 -27.23 -11.72
CA SER A 409 -9.87 -28.41 -12.26
C SER A 409 -8.44 -28.54 -11.73
N LYS A 410 -7.69 -27.43 -11.72
CA LYS A 410 -6.29 -27.40 -11.26
C LYS A 410 -6.17 -27.71 -9.77
N VAL A 411 -7.08 -27.19 -8.94
CA VAL A 411 -7.12 -27.49 -7.50
C VAL A 411 -7.47 -28.96 -7.26
N LYS A 412 -8.36 -29.56 -8.07
CA LYS A 412 -8.60 -31.02 -8.04
C LYS A 412 -7.35 -31.83 -8.42
N ASP A 413 -6.48 -31.27 -9.25
CA ASP A 413 -5.17 -31.82 -9.62
C ASP A 413 -4.06 -31.46 -8.60
N ASN A 414 -4.39 -30.93 -7.42
CA ASN A 414 -3.50 -30.50 -6.33
C ASN A 414 -2.76 -29.18 -6.52
N ALA A 415 -3.21 -28.28 -7.41
CA ALA A 415 -2.70 -26.92 -7.44
C ALA A 415 -3.05 -26.17 -6.14
N PHE A 416 -2.06 -25.49 -5.57
CA PHE A 416 -2.18 -24.73 -4.34
C PHE A 416 -2.52 -23.26 -4.61
N LEU A 417 -3.47 -22.71 -3.86
CA LEU A 417 -3.92 -21.33 -4.03
C LEU A 417 -3.20 -20.40 -3.06
N VAL A 418 -2.59 -19.35 -3.60
CA VAL A 418 -1.93 -18.30 -2.82
C VAL A 418 -2.67 -16.99 -3.06
N ASP A 419 -3.43 -16.55 -2.07
CA ASP A 419 -4.18 -15.30 -2.13
C ASP A 419 -3.29 -14.12 -1.82
N THR A 420 -3.13 -13.21 -2.77
CA THR A 420 -2.27 -12.03 -2.60
C THR A 420 -3.06 -10.79 -2.22
N ARG A 421 -4.39 -10.88 -2.09
CA ARG A 421 -5.24 -9.75 -1.68
C ARG A 421 -4.85 -9.20 -0.32
N GLU A 422 -5.26 -7.96 -0.09
CA GLU A 422 -5.06 -7.25 1.17
C GLU A 422 -5.57 -8.10 2.35
N PRO A 423 -4.84 -8.17 3.49
CA PRO A 423 -5.19 -9.06 4.60
C PRO A 423 -6.63 -8.94 5.09
N TYR A 424 -7.16 -7.71 5.15
CA TYR A 424 -8.53 -7.47 5.58
C TYR A 424 -9.57 -8.11 4.63
N LYS A 425 -9.32 -8.12 3.31
CA LYS A 425 -10.20 -8.78 2.34
C LYS A 425 -10.14 -10.29 2.48
N TYR A 426 -8.94 -10.83 2.68
CA TYR A 426 -8.74 -12.25 2.93
C TYR A 426 -9.51 -12.72 4.17
N ASN A 427 -9.38 -11.97 5.27
CA ASN A 427 -10.06 -12.27 6.54
C ASN A 427 -11.59 -12.21 6.43
N GLN A 428 -12.12 -11.27 5.63
CA GLN A 428 -13.56 -11.18 5.37
C GLN A 428 -14.08 -12.37 4.56
N SER A 429 -13.36 -12.78 3.51
CA SER A 429 -13.71 -13.94 2.69
C SER A 429 -12.54 -14.36 1.81
N HIS A 430 -12.23 -15.66 1.82
CA HIS A 430 -11.20 -16.28 0.98
C HIS A 430 -11.61 -17.68 0.54
N ILE A 431 -10.85 -18.24 -0.41
CA ILE A 431 -11.06 -19.60 -0.90
C ILE A 431 -10.55 -20.58 0.15
N ALA A 432 -11.38 -21.54 0.56
CA ALA A 432 -10.97 -22.53 1.57
C ALA A 432 -9.70 -23.28 1.14
N GLY A 433 -8.71 -23.33 2.03
CA GLY A 433 -7.42 -24.00 1.79
C GLY A 433 -6.37 -23.12 1.11
N SER A 434 -6.67 -21.86 0.74
CA SER A 434 -5.63 -20.91 0.35
C SER A 434 -4.83 -20.40 1.55
N VAL A 435 -3.69 -19.77 1.29
CA VAL A 435 -2.93 -18.96 2.25
C VAL A 435 -2.82 -17.52 1.76
N ASN A 436 -2.65 -16.55 2.67
CA ASN A 436 -2.51 -15.14 2.29
C ASN A 436 -1.03 -14.73 2.25
N ILE A 437 -0.54 -14.34 1.07
CA ILE A 437 0.83 -13.83 0.85
C ILE A 437 0.78 -12.55 0.02
N PRO A 438 0.39 -11.41 0.63
CA PRO A 438 0.38 -10.11 -0.02
C PRO A 438 1.80 -9.52 0.04
N LEU A 439 2.57 -9.65 -1.04
CA LEU A 439 4.00 -9.33 -1.04
C LEU A 439 4.23 -7.84 -0.72
N MET A 440 3.46 -6.95 -1.35
CA MET A 440 3.50 -5.50 -1.10
C MET A 440 3.14 -5.06 0.32
N TYR A 441 2.50 -5.92 1.11
CA TYR A 441 2.07 -5.62 2.49
C TYR A 441 2.87 -6.41 3.53
N THR A 442 3.80 -7.27 3.10
CA THR A 442 4.61 -8.09 3.99
C THR A 442 6.02 -7.52 4.10
N SER A 443 6.40 -7.10 5.31
CA SER A 443 7.75 -6.59 5.58
C SER A 443 8.82 -7.65 5.28
N THR A 444 10.03 -7.20 4.94
CA THR A 444 11.17 -8.06 4.57
C THR A 444 11.44 -9.15 5.59
N LEU A 445 11.38 -8.82 6.89
CA LEU A 445 11.53 -9.81 7.96
C LEU A 445 10.54 -10.99 7.85
N ASN A 446 9.30 -10.73 7.44
CA ASN A 446 8.23 -11.71 7.47
C ASN A 446 8.09 -12.48 6.15
N LEU A 447 8.83 -12.11 5.10
CA LEU A 447 8.72 -12.74 3.78
C LEU A 447 8.96 -14.25 3.84
N GLU A 448 10.06 -14.69 4.44
CA GLU A 448 10.37 -16.13 4.51
C GLU A 448 9.34 -16.89 5.34
N LEU A 449 8.79 -16.27 6.39
CA LEU A 449 7.73 -16.88 7.19
C LEU A 449 6.43 -17.06 6.41
N VAL A 450 6.04 -16.08 5.59
CA VAL A 450 4.82 -16.19 4.78
C VAL A 450 5.00 -17.15 3.62
N PHE A 451 6.15 -17.13 2.96
CA PHE A 451 6.45 -18.05 1.86
C PHE A 451 6.54 -19.51 2.33
N ALA A 452 7.05 -19.76 3.55
CA ALA A 452 7.09 -21.09 4.15
C ALA A 452 5.71 -21.73 4.41
N GLN A 453 4.61 -20.96 4.33
CA GLN A 453 3.25 -21.51 4.42
C GLN A 453 2.85 -22.31 3.16
N VAL A 454 3.55 -22.12 2.04
CA VAL A 454 3.29 -22.87 0.80
C VAL A 454 4.00 -24.23 0.86
N PRO A 455 3.29 -25.36 0.64
CA PRO A 455 3.93 -26.67 0.66
C PRO A 455 5.04 -26.78 -0.39
N GLU A 456 6.19 -27.35 -0.01
CA GLU A 456 7.36 -27.51 -0.89
C GLU A 456 7.00 -28.13 -2.25
N ASN A 457 7.62 -27.65 -3.33
CA ASN A 457 7.43 -28.14 -4.70
C ASN A 457 5.97 -28.14 -5.21
N SER A 458 5.11 -27.30 -4.62
CA SER A 458 3.72 -27.15 -5.09
C SER A 458 3.63 -26.49 -6.46
N GLU A 459 2.65 -26.92 -7.26
CA GLU A 459 2.10 -26.14 -8.36
C GLU A 459 1.21 -25.04 -7.79
N ILE A 460 1.45 -23.78 -8.12
CA ILE A 460 0.77 -22.64 -7.49
C ILE A 460 -0.07 -21.82 -8.49
N ILE A 461 -1.22 -21.34 -8.01
CA ILE A 461 -2.03 -20.31 -8.66
C ILE A 461 -2.21 -19.16 -7.67
N THR A 462 -1.79 -17.96 -8.06
CA THR A 462 -1.96 -16.77 -7.21
C THR A 462 -3.31 -16.12 -7.45
N VAL A 463 -4.02 -15.73 -6.40
CA VAL A 463 -5.37 -15.18 -6.42
C VAL A 463 -5.34 -13.68 -6.18
N CYS A 464 -6.09 -12.92 -6.98
CA CYS A 464 -6.21 -11.46 -6.89
C CYS A 464 -7.63 -10.98 -7.23
N ASP A 465 -7.93 -9.69 -7.04
CA ASP A 465 -9.24 -9.11 -7.39
C ASP A 465 -9.20 -7.70 -8.03
N GLY A 466 -8.02 -7.08 -8.15
CA GLY A 466 -7.88 -5.71 -8.65
C GLY A 466 -6.56 -5.48 -9.40
N TYR A 467 -6.38 -4.30 -9.99
CA TYR A 467 -5.22 -3.99 -10.83
C TYR A 467 -3.89 -4.11 -10.09
N VAL A 468 -3.74 -3.39 -8.97
CA VAL A 468 -2.52 -3.39 -8.14
C VAL A 468 -2.28 -4.79 -7.58
N ASN A 469 -3.33 -5.41 -7.05
CA ASN A 469 -3.23 -6.73 -6.44
C ASN A 469 -2.92 -7.85 -7.45
N CYS A 470 -3.40 -7.77 -8.69
CA CYS A 470 -3.04 -8.74 -9.72
C CYS A 470 -1.62 -8.54 -10.27
N PHE A 471 -1.04 -7.35 -10.08
CA PHE A 471 0.39 -7.15 -10.27
C PHE A 471 1.17 -7.76 -9.10
N ASP A 472 0.76 -7.53 -7.85
CA ASP A 472 1.31 -8.20 -6.65
C ASP A 472 1.28 -9.73 -6.79
N ALA A 473 0.14 -10.30 -7.20
CA ALA A 473 -0.02 -11.73 -7.52
C ALA A 473 1.04 -12.25 -8.51
N LYS A 474 1.37 -11.43 -9.50
CA LYS A 474 2.41 -11.78 -10.47
C LYS A 474 3.78 -11.80 -9.81
N LEU A 475 4.12 -10.79 -9.01
CA LEU A 475 5.39 -10.72 -8.28
C LEU A 475 5.53 -11.90 -7.30
N THR A 476 4.50 -12.15 -6.49
CA THR A 476 4.44 -13.28 -5.54
C THR A 476 4.63 -14.62 -6.25
N GLY A 477 3.99 -14.81 -7.42
CA GLY A 477 4.16 -16.03 -8.21
C GLY A 477 5.60 -16.26 -8.69
N VAL A 478 6.29 -15.19 -9.08
CA VAL A 478 7.72 -15.28 -9.45
C VAL A 478 8.60 -15.57 -8.23
N GLU A 479 8.33 -14.94 -7.10
CA GLU A 479 9.10 -15.17 -5.87
C GLU A 479 8.92 -16.60 -5.33
N LEU A 480 7.73 -17.18 -5.45
CA LEU A 480 7.50 -18.59 -5.14
C LEU A 480 8.22 -19.51 -6.14
N GLU A 481 8.25 -19.16 -7.43
CA GLU A 481 9.00 -19.94 -8.40
C GLU A 481 10.52 -19.92 -8.11
N ARG A 482 11.06 -18.77 -7.70
CA ARG A 482 12.45 -18.66 -7.23
C ARG A 482 12.75 -19.57 -6.03
N ARG A 483 11.73 -19.92 -5.25
CA ARG A 483 11.79 -20.84 -4.09
C ARG A 483 11.50 -22.31 -4.44
N GLY A 484 11.40 -22.64 -5.72
CA GLY A 484 11.26 -24.03 -6.20
C GLY A 484 9.82 -24.51 -6.44
N HIS A 485 8.84 -23.62 -6.36
CA HIS A 485 7.46 -23.92 -6.74
C HIS A 485 7.24 -23.80 -8.25
N GLU A 486 6.22 -24.46 -8.79
CA GLU A 486 5.84 -24.30 -10.20
C GLU A 486 4.71 -23.26 -10.33
N PHE A 487 5.02 -22.08 -10.87
CA PHE A 487 4.01 -21.04 -11.08
C PHE A 487 3.15 -21.32 -12.32
N LEU A 488 1.84 -21.55 -12.13
CA LEU A 488 0.96 -21.88 -13.24
C LEU A 488 0.29 -20.65 -13.86
N GLY A 489 -0.03 -19.64 -13.05
CA GLY A 489 -0.73 -18.43 -13.49
C GLY A 489 -1.54 -17.77 -12.37
N ARG A 490 -2.43 -16.86 -12.75
CA ARG A 490 -3.25 -16.08 -11.81
C ARG A 490 -4.73 -16.43 -11.90
N TYR A 491 -5.49 -16.12 -10.85
CA TYR A 491 -6.94 -16.17 -10.82
C TYR A 491 -7.51 -14.86 -10.28
N ASN A 492 -8.41 -14.21 -11.02
CA ASN A 492 -8.86 -12.84 -10.69
C ASN A 492 -10.35 -12.72 -10.33
N LYS A 493 -11.02 -13.84 -10.04
CA LYS A 493 -12.45 -13.86 -9.68
C LYS A 493 -12.76 -14.70 -8.44
N PRO A 494 -12.06 -14.49 -7.31
CA PRO A 494 -12.21 -15.34 -6.13
C PRO A 494 -13.65 -15.54 -5.65
N TRP A 495 -14.51 -14.54 -5.81
CA TRP A 495 -15.93 -14.61 -5.43
C TRP A 495 -16.78 -15.56 -6.29
N GLU A 496 -16.30 -16.05 -7.42
CA GLU A 496 -17.00 -17.04 -8.27
C GLU A 496 -16.67 -18.48 -7.89
N TYR A 497 -15.62 -18.71 -7.10
CA TYR A 497 -15.11 -20.04 -6.80
C TYR A 497 -16.09 -20.86 -5.93
N GLY A 498 -16.43 -22.08 -6.36
CA GLY A 498 -17.30 -22.99 -5.61
C GLY A 498 -18.79 -22.60 -5.54
N LYS A 499 -19.27 -21.76 -6.47
CA LYS A 499 -20.67 -21.33 -6.58
C LYS A 499 -21.55 -22.19 -7.47
#